data_AF-A0A9D8Y2A1-F1
#
_entry.id   AF-A0A9D8Y2A1-F1
#
_cell.length_a   1.000
_cell.length_b   1.000
_cell.length_c   1.000
_cell.angle_alpha   90.00
_cell.angle_beta   90.00
_cell.angle_gamma   90.00
#
_symmetry.space_group_name_H-M   'P 1'
#
loop_
_entity.id
_entity.type
_entity.pdbx_description
1 polymer ?
#
loop_
_entity_poly.entity_id
_entity_poly.type
_entity_poly.pdbx_seq_one_letter_code
_entity_poly.pdbx_strand_id
1 'polypeptide(L)'
;MHDNSQSSDAFASARTFEWGGALDENGYSTTEQAAFDTLELDSGAGQDQIKSQYRKLAKLFHPDANPGDPAAAERFHQIQSAYDLLKE
;
A
#
# COMPACT_ATOMS: atom_id res chain seq x y z
N MET A 1 -29.76 0.32 46.50
CA MET A 1 -28.51 1.01 46.10
C MET A 1 -28.33 0.74 44.61
N HIS A 2 -27.90 1.77 43.88
CA HIS A 2 -28.29 2.15 42.51
C HIS A 2 -27.88 1.21 41.35
N ASP A 3 -28.81 1.11 40.39
CA ASP A 3 -28.62 0.76 38.97
C ASP A 3 -27.72 1.80 38.29
N ASN A 4 -26.87 1.37 37.36
CA ASN A 4 -26.28 2.29 36.38
C ASN A 4 -26.13 1.60 35.02
N SER A 5 -27.27 1.38 34.39
CA SER A 5 -27.40 1.48 32.94
C SER A 5 -26.96 2.88 32.50
N GLN A 6 -26.01 2.97 31.57
CA GLN A 6 -25.91 4.01 30.52
C GLN A 6 -24.71 3.62 29.62
N SER A 7 -24.96 3.27 28.34
CA SER A 7 -25.01 4.22 27.20
C SER A 7 -23.60 4.64 26.78
N SER A 8 -23.20 4.86 25.54
CA SER A 8 -23.74 4.83 24.18
C SER A 8 -22.57 5.37 23.32
N ASP A 9 -22.39 4.86 22.11
CA ASP A 9 -21.67 5.54 21.01
C ASP A 9 -20.25 6.08 21.26
N ALA A 10 -19.23 5.31 20.88
CA ALA A 10 -17.93 5.84 20.51
C ALA A 10 -17.69 5.63 19.02
N PHE A 11 -18.20 6.61 18.29
CA PHE A 11 -17.98 6.97 16.90
C PHE A 11 -16.53 6.75 16.42
N ALA A 12 -16.44 6.29 15.17
CA ALA A 12 -15.26 6.28 14.33
C ALA A 12 -14.31 7.48 14.60
N SER A 13 -13.08 7.19 15.02
CA SER A 13 -11.94 8.08 14.87
C SER A 13 -10.64 7.30 14.98
N ALA A 14 -10.38 6.43 14.00
CA ALA A 14 -9.01 6.04 13.68
C ALA A 14 -8.38 7.17 12.85
N ARG A 15 -8.09 8.28 13.53
CA ARG A 15 -7.13 9.29 13.11
C ARG A 15 -6.17 9.49 14.28
N THR A 16 -5.21 8.58 14.38
CA THR A 16 -3.97 8.80 15.12
C THR A 16 -2.83 8.35 14.21
N PHE A 17 -2.39 9.30 13.38
CA PHE A 17 -0.96 9.47 13.15
C PHE A 17 -0.34 9.66 14.54
N GLU A 18 0.18 8.57 15.11
CA GLU A 18 1.08 8.59 16.24
C GLU A 18 2.35 7.87 15.83
N TRP A 19 3.41 8.66 15.86
CA TRP A 19 4.76 8.41 15.37
C TRP A 19 5.43 7.28 16.18
N GLY A 20 5.17 6.05 15.76
CA GLY A 20 5.85 4.85 16.23
C GLY A 20 5.59 3.77 15.19
N GLY A 21 6.59 3.51 14.34
CA GLY A 21 6.52 2.47 13.32
C GLY A 21 6.04 1.18 13.96
N ALA A 22 4.84 0.74 13.55
CA ALA A 22 4.39 -0.62 13.79
C ALA A 22 5.35 -1.50 12.98
N LEU A 23 6.44 -1.91 13.62
CA LEU A 23 7.25 -3.02 13.17
C LEU A 23 6.29 -4.21 13.16
N ASP A 24 5.98 -4.69 11.97
CA ASP A 24 5.40 -6.00 11.82
C ASP A 24 6.43 -7.02 12.36
N GLU A 25 5.95 -8.16 12.83
CA GLU A 25 6.76 -9.22 13.41
C GLU A 25 7.81 -9.82 12.47
N ASN A 26 7.84 -9.41 11.19
CA ASN A 26 8.76 -9.88 10.16
C ASN A 26 9.92 -8.91 9.88
N GLY A 27 9.97 -7.72 10.49
CA GLY A 27 11.16 -6.86 10.46
C GLY A 27 11.50 -6.25 9.11
N TYR A 28 10.53 -6.07 8.22
CA TYR A 28 10.71 -5.34 6.97
C TYR A 28 10.15 -3.92 7.10
N SER A 29 10.82 -2.97 6.45
CA SER A 29 10.31 -1.60 6.29
C SER A 29 8.91 -1.66 5.67
N THR A 30 7.90 -1.08 6.34
CA THR A 30 6.51 -0.99 5.83
C THR A 30 6.46 -0.49 4.38
N THR A 31 7.46 0.30 3.98
CA THR A 31 7.64 0.83 2.61
C THR A 31 8.16 -0.20 1.60
N GLU A 32 9.08 -1.09 1.98
CA GLU A 32 9.63 -2.11 1.07
C GLU A 32 8.65 -3.27 0.86
N GLN A 33 8.04 -3.78 1.94
CA GLN A 33 6.96 -4.77 1.83
C GLN A 33 5.78 -4.22 1.03
N ALA A 34 5.34 -2.98 1.32
CA ALA A 34 4.27 -2.36 0.55
C ALA A 34 4.65 -2.19 -0.92
N ALA A 35 5.93 -2.00 -1.26
CA ALA A 35 6.39 -1.93 -2.64
C ALA A 35 6.26 -3.29 -3.35
N PHE A 36 6.64 -4.38 -2.70
CA PHE A 36 6.43 -5.73 -3.22
C PHE A 36 4.95 -6.07 -3.37
N ASP A 37 4.13 -5.76 -2.36
CA ASP A 37 2.68 -5.97 -2.40
C ASP A 37 2.01 -5.15 -3.52
N THR A 38 2.45 -3.91 -3.73
CA THR A 38 1.94 -3.03 -4.81
C THR A 38 2.26 -3.61 -6.20
N LEU A 39 3.39 -4.30 -6.33
CA LEU A 39 3.78 -4.99 -7.56
C LEU A 39 3.21 -6.42 -7.67
N GLU A 40 2.40 -6.84 -6.68
CA GLU A 40 1.91 -8.21 -6.53
C GLU A 40 3.05 -9.25 -6.57
N LEU A 41 4.13 -8.93 -5.86
CA LEU A 41 5.34 -9.74 -5.78
C LEU A 41 5.59 -10.16 -4.34
N ASP A 42 6.25 -11.31 -4.20
CA ASP A 42 6.74 -11.77 -2.92
C ASP A 42 7.95 -10.93 -2.47
N SER A 43 8.19 -10.82 -1.16
CA SER A 43 9.28 -10.01 -0.58
C SER A 43 10.69 -10.53 -0.90
N GLY A 44 10.77 -11.70 -1.55
CA GLY A 44 11.99 -12.27 -2.12
C GLY A 44 12.08 -12.21 -3.65
N ALA A 45 11.20 -11.45 -4.32
CA ALA A 45 11.18 -11.40 -5.78
C ALA A 45 12.46 -10.78 -6.35
N GLY A 46 13.05 -11.43 -7.35
CA GLY A 46 14.26 -10.94 -8.01
C GLY A 46 13.98 -9.74 -8.93
N GLN A 47 15.02 -8.98 -9.28
CA GLN A 47 14.90 -7.80 -10.17
C GLN A 47 14.21 -8.12 -11.52
N ASP A 48 14.38 -9.33 -12.05
CA ASP A 48 13.72 -9.76 -13.28
C ASP A 48 12.21 -9.88 -13.13
N GLN A 49 11.73 -10.34 -11.97
CA GLN A 49 10.31 -10.43 -11.64
C GLN A 49 9.73 -9.02 -11.41
N ILE A 50 10.45 -8.16 -10.68
CA ILE A 50 10.12 -6.75 -10.46
C ILE A 50 9.92 -6.03 -11.80
N LYS A 51 10.90 -6.11 -12.71
CA LYS A 51 10.80 -5.51 -14.05
C LYS A 51 9.66 -6.11 -14.88
N SER A 52 9.40 -7.40 -14.76
CA SER A 52 8.32 -8.07 -15.48
C SER A 52 6.94 -7.61 -15.01
N GLN A 53 6.70 -7.58 -13.69
CA GLN A 53 5.44 -7.13 -13.11
C GLN A 53 5.22 -5.64 -13.32
N TYR A 54 6.24 -4.81 -13.12
CA TYR A 54 6.16 -3.38 -13.43
C TYR A 54 5.65 -3.15 -14.85
N ARG A 55 6.21 -3.84 -15.85
CA ARG A 55 5.76 -3.70 -17.25
C ARG A 55 4.32 -4.18 -17.48
N LYS A 56 3.84 -5.18 -16.74
CA LYS A 56 2.44 -5.65 -16.85
C LYS A 56 1.48 -4.65 -16.23
N LEU A 57 1.77 -4.23 -14.99
CA LEU A 57 0.95 -3.28 -14.25
C LEU A 57 0.94 -1.91 -14.90
N ALA A 58 2.09 -1.44 -15.41
CA ALA A 58 2.20 -0.19 -16.16
C ALA A 58 1.32 -0.17 -17.41
N LYS A 59 1.12 -1.31 -18.09
CA LYS A 59 0.21 -1.43 -19.23
C LYS A 59 -1.26 -1.51 -18.80
N LEU A 60 -1.54 -2.21 -17.70
CA LEU A 60 -2.87 -2.34 -17.12
C LEU A 60 -3.43 -1.01 -16.62
N PHE A 61 -2.59 -0.23 -15.93
CA PHE A 61 -2.96 1.07 -15.34
C PHE A 61 -2.44 2.26 -16.14
N HIS A 62 -2.01 2.06 -17.39
CA HIS A 62 -1.48 3.16 -18.21
C HIS A 62 -2.56 4.23 -18.41
N PRO A 63 -2.25 5.54 -18.28
CA PRO A 63 -3.22 6.60 -18.51
C PRO A 63 -3.74 6.65 -19.96
N ASP A 64 -2.97 6.14 -20.93
CA ASP A 64 -3.41 5.99 -22.33
C ASP A 64 -4.46 4.89 -22.50
N ALA A 65 -4.36 3.81 -21.70
CA ALA A 65 -5.33 2.72 -21.72
C ALA A 65 -6.58 3.03 -20.87
N ASN A 66 -6.41 3.86 -19.83
CA ASN A 66 -7.48 4.27 -18.91
C ASN A 66 -7.62 5.81 -18.88
N PRO A 67 -8.03 6.44 -19.99
CA PRO A 67 -8.19 7.88 -20.03
C PRO A 67 -9.30 8.31 -19.07
N GLY A 68 -8.94 9.16 -18.11
CA GLY A 68 -9.89 9.76 -17.17
C GLY A 68 -10.17 8.95 -15.90
N ASP A 69 -9.41 7.87 -15.63
CA ASP A 69 -9.50 7.15 -14.36
C ASP A 69 -8.43 7.65 -13.35
N PRO A 70 -8.81 8.44 -12.34
CA PRO A 70 -7.88 8.91 -11.32
C PRO A 70 -7.33 7.77 -10.45
N ALA A 71 -8.07 6.66 -10.30
CA ALA A 71 -7.60 5.51 -9.54
C ALA A 71 -6.48 4.78 -10.29
N ALA A 72 -6.59 4.65 -11.62
CA ALA A 72 -5.51 4.10 -12.44
C ALA A 72 -4.25 4.97 -12.37
N ALA A 73 -4.41 6.30 -12.40
CA ALA A 73 -3.30 7.23 -12.24
C ALA A 73 -2.63 7.09 -10.86
N GLU A 74 -3.40 7.03 -9.77
CA GLU A 74 -2.86 6.86 -8.42
C GLU A 74 -2.12 5.51 -8.27
N ARG A 75 -2.72 4.42 -8.76
CA ARG A 75 -2.08 3.09 -8.79
C ARG A 75 -0.78 3.11 -9.59
N PHE A 76 -0.75 3.76 -10.75
CA PHE A 76 0.45 3.88 -11.56
C PHE A 76 1.59 4.60 -10.82
N HIS A 77 1.28 5.68 -10.09
CA HIS A 77 2.27 6.37 -9.27
C HIS A 77 2.80 5.47 -8.14
N GLN A 78 1.93 4.72 -7.47
CA GLN A 78 2.34 3.75 -6.42
C GLN A 78 3.27 2.67 -6.98
N ILE A 79 2.92 2.10 -8.14
CA ILE A 79 3.73 1.10 -8.86
C ILE A 79 5.11 1.66 -9.23
N GLN A 80 5.16 2.93 -9.66
CA GLN A 80 6.41 3.59 -10.02
C GLN A 80 7.30 3.84 -8.80
N SER A 81 6.74 4.39 -7.72
CA SER A 81 7.48 4.58 -6.46
C SER A 81 7.98 3.27 -5.87
N ALA A 82 7.17 2.21 -5.94
CA ALA A 82 7.57 0.87 -5.51
C ALA A 82 8.75 0.33 -6.33
N TYR A 83 8.70 0.46 -7.66
CA TYR A 83 9.77 0.03 -8.53
C TYR A 83 11.08 0.81 -8.28
N ASP A 84 10.99 2.12 -8.08
CA ASP A 84 12.15 2.95 -7.80
C ASP A 84 12.79 2.57 -6.45
N LEU A 85 12.00 2.30 -5.41
CA LEU A 85 12.50 1.85 -4.11
C LEU A 85 13.23 0.50 -4.18
N LEU A 86 12.69 -0.46 -4.93
CA LEU A 86 13.27 -1.81 -5.04
C LEU A 86 14.47 -1.89 -6.00
N LYS A 87 14.76 -0.79 -6.71
CA LYS A 87 15.87 -0.71 -7.67
C LYS A 87 17.13 -0.09 -7.07
N GLU A 88 17.02 0.64 -5.96
CA GLU A 88 18.14 1.26 -5.21
C GLU A 88 19.05 0.24 -4.51
#